data_AF-A0A831RVT9-F1
#
_entry.id   AF-A0A831RVT9-F1
#
_cell.length_a   1.000
_cell.length_b   1.000
_cell.length_c   1.000
_cell.angle_alpha   90.00
_cell.angle_beta   90.00
_cell.angle_gamma   90.00
#
_symmetry.space_group_name_H-M   'P 1'
#
loop_
_entity.id
_entity.type
_entity.pdbx_description
1 polymer ?
#
loop_
_entity_poly.entity_id
_entity_poly.type
_entity_poly.pdbx_seq_one_letter_code
_entity_poly.pdbx_strand_id
1 'polypeptide(L)'
;MTESKHKELEMDLKSVEEVEGYAALRADNKIRNIEEKLRRLSLTPYIVLASVVLYAAVVFFFDKSLESWMTVVFLGTLIFAVDHKNIQRTELLKELFQLKYGK
;
A
#
# COMPACT_ATOMS: atom_id res chain seq x y z
N MET A 1 -6.69 -53.41 16.08
CA MET A 1 -5.44 -52.68 15.77
C MET A 1 -5.60 -51.70 14.57
N THR A 2 -6.74 -51.71 13.89
CA THR A 2 -7.04 -50.87 12.70
C THR A 2 -7.64 -49.50 13.05
N GLU A 3 -8.48 -49.40 14.09
CA GLU A 3 -9.12 -48.14 14.49
C GLU A 3 -8.16 -47.05 14.98
N SER A 4 -7.12 -47.43 15.74
CA SER A 4 -6.12 -46.48 16.25
C SER A 4 -5.31 -45.84 15.12
N LYS A 5 -4.91 -46.62 14.11
CA LYS A 5 -4.22 -46.10 12.93
C LYS A 5 -5.13 -45.19 12.10
N HIS A 6 -6.43 -45.49 12.06
CA HIS A 6 -7.39 -44.69 11.30
C HIS A 6 -7.59 -43.30 11.91
N LYS A 7 -7.66 -43.21 13.24
CA LYS A 7 -7.75 -41.93 13.97
C LYS A 7 -6.47 -41.10 13.88
N GLU A 8 -5.31 -41.75 13.86
CA GLU A 8 -4.02 -41.10 13.69
C GLU A 8 -3.90 -40.46 12.30
N LEU A 9 -4.30 -41.19 11.25
CA LEU A 9 -4.34 -40.67 9.88
C LEU A 9 -5.34 -39.51 9.71
N GLU A 10 -6.53 -39.59 10.34
CA GLU A 10 -7.50 -38.48 10.30
C GLU A 10 -6.97 -37.21 10.98
N MET A 11 -6.26 -37.36 12.10
CA MET A 11 -5.68 -36.23 12.83
C MET A 11 -4.53 -35.59 12.05
N ASP A 12 -3.68 -36.38 11.41
CA ASP A 12 -2.62 -35.88 10.53
C ASP A 12 -3.18 -35.15 9.31
N LEU A 13 -4.17 -35.73 8.61
CA LEU A 13 -4.85 -35.12 7.47
C LEU A 13 -5.45 -33.76 7.82
N LYS A 14 -6.17 -33.69 8.95
CA LYS A 14 -6.78 -32.44 9.42
C LYS A 14 -5.73 -31.39 9.79
N SER A 15 -4.59 -31.81 10.34
CA SER A 15 -3.48 -30.91 10.67
C SER A 15 -2.83 -30.32 9.42
N VAL A 16 -2.66 -31.11 8.36
CA VAL A 16 -2.09 -30.66 7.08
C VAL A 16 -3.03 -29.69 6.40
N GLU A 17 -4.33 -30.00 6.36
CA GLU A 17 -5.36 -29.14 5.78
C GLU A 17 -5.49 -27.80 6.54
N GLU A 18 -5.38 -27.82 7.88
CA GLU A 18 -5.30 -26.60 8.67
C GLU A 18 -4.05 -25.77 8.32
N VAL A 19 -2.87 -26.40 8.24
CA VAL A 19 -1.61 -25.69 7.90
C VAL A 19 -1.67 -25.06 6.51
N GLU A 20 -2.22 -25.76 5.51
CA GLU A 20 -2.43 -25.22 4.16
C GLU A 20 -3.48 -24.09 4.16
N GLY A 21 -4.57 -24.25 4.91
CA GLY A 21 -5.58 -23.22 5.11
C GLY A 21 -5.00 -21.95 5.75
N TYR A 22 -4.15 -22.09 6.76
CA TYR A 22 -3.43 -20.97 7.38
C TYR A 22 -2.46 -20.30 6.41
N ALA A 23 -1.77 -21.06 5.56
CA ALA A 23 -0.88 -20.51 4.54
C ALA A 23 -1.65 -19.69 3.49
N ALA A 24 -2.79 -20.20 3.01
CA ALA A 24 -3.66 -19.50 2.07
C ALA A 24 -4.25 -18.22 2.67
N LEU A 25 -4.77 -18.28 3.91
CA LEU A 25 -5.28 -17.11 4.63
C LEU A 25 -4.19 -16.05 4.87
N ARG A 26 -2.95 -16.47 5.11
CA ARG A 26 -1.83 -15.55 5.29
C ARG A 26 -1.46 -14.83 3.99
N ALA A 27 -1.49 -15.53 2.86
CA ALA A 27 -1.26 -14.95 1.54
C ALA A 27 -2.36 -13.92 1.19
N ASP A 28 -3.62 -14.27 1.40
CA ASP A 28 -4.76 -13.36 1.18
C ASP A 28 -4.70 -12.11 2.05
N ASN A 29 -4.34 -12.26 3.33
CA ASN A 29 -4.16 -11.12 4.22
C ASN A 29 -3.04 -10.18 3.77
N LYS A 30 -1.94 -10.72 3.23
CA LYS A 30 -0.85 -9.89 2.66
C LYS A 30 -1.33 -9.12 1.43
N ILE A 31 -2.04 -9.77 0.52
CA ILE A 31 -2.63 -9.15 -0.67
C ILE A 31 -3.55 -8.00 -0.26
N ARG A 32 -4.48 -8.25 0.68
CA ARG A 32 -5.41 -7.22 1.18
C ARG A 32 -4.69 -6.03 1.79
N ASN A 33 -3.63 -6.27 2.57
CA ASN A 33 -2.85 -5.19 3.18
C ASN A 33 -2.12 -4.35 2.11
N ILE A 34 -1.59 -4.97 1.06
CA ILE A 34 -0.96 -4.26 -0.07
C ILE A 34 -2.00 -3.44 -0.84
N GLU A 35 -3.18 -3.99 -1.11
CA GLU A 35 -4.28 -3.27 -1.78
C GLU A 35 -4.74 -2.06 -0.97
N GLU A 36 -4.85 -2.17 0.36
CA GLU A 36 -5.16 -1.04 1.23
C GLU A 36 -4.08 0.04 1.24
N LYS A 37 -2.80 -0.34 1.18
CA LYS A 37 -1.69 0.61 1.05
C LYS A 37 -1.71 1.31 -0.31
N LEU A 38 -1.97 0.59 -1.40
CA LEU A 38 -2.12 1.15 -2.73
C LEU A 38 -3.30 2.11 -2.82
N ARG A 39 -4.43 1.78 -2.19
CA ARG A 39 -5.60 2.66 -2.11
C ARG A 39 -5.30 3.94 -1.32
N ARG A 40 -4.48 3.88 -0.28
CA ARG A 40 -4.01 5.09 0.42
C ARG A 40 -3.07 5.92 -0.47
N LEU A 41 -2.18 5.27 -1.21
CA LEU A 41 -1.25 5.94 -2.12
C LEU A 41 -1.95 6.58 -3.31
N SER A 42 -3.10 6.07 -3.78
CA SER A 42 -3.88 6.67 -4.86
C SER A 42 -4.53 8.02 -4.48
N LEU A 43 -4.59 8.35 -3.19
CA LEU A 43 -5.05 9.66 -2.71
C LEU A 43 -3.98 10.75 -2.84
N THR A 44 -2.71 10.38 -2.96
CA THR A 44 -1.57 11.31 -3.09
C THR A 44 -1.78 12.42 -4.13
N PRO A 45 -2.18 12.13 -5.39
CA PRO A 45 -2.39 13.19 -6.38
C PRO A 45 -3.46 14.20 -5.97
N TYR A 46 -4.54 13.76 -5.33
CA TYR A 46 -5.61 14.66 -4.85
C TYR A 46 -5.13 15.54 -3.69
N ILE A 47 -4.33 14.99 -2.77
CA ILE A 47 -3.76 15.74 -1.65
C ILE A 47 -2.79 16.81 -2.15
N VAL A 48 -1.96 16.47 -3.14
CA VAL A 48 -1.00 17.40 -3.74
C VAL A 48 -1.74 18.52 -4.47
N LEU A 49 -2.77 18.18 -5.26
CA LEU A 49 -3.60 19.18 -5.93
C LEU A 49 -4.28 20.11 -4.92
N ALA A 50 -4.87 19.56 -3.85
CA ALA A 50 -5.48 20.35 -2.78
C ALA A 50 -4.47 21.29 -2.10
N SER A 51 -3.25 20.81 -1.86
CA SER A 51 -2.16 21.61 -1.27
C SER A 51 -1.77 22.79 -2.17
N VAL A 52 -1.67 22.56 -3.49
CA VAL A 52 -1.34 23.62 -4.47
C VAL A 52 -2.46 24.66 -4.55
N VAL A 53 -3.73 24.23 -4.59
CA VAL A 53 -4.88 25.14 -4.62
C VAL A 53 -4.94 26.00 -3.35
N LEU A 54 -4.72 25.38 -2.18
CA LEU A 54 -4.69 26.10 -0.91
C LEU A 54 -3.56 27.13 -0.87
N TYR A 55 -2.36 26.75 -1.34
CA TYR A 55 -1.23 27.66 -1.44
C TYR A 55 -1.53 28.85 -2.35
N ALA A 56 -2.11 28.61 -3.52
CA ALA A 56 -2.51 29.67 -4.46
C ALA A 56 -3.57 30.61 -3.85
N ALA A 57 -4.54 30.08 -3.12
CA ALA A 57 -5.53 30.88 -2.41
C ALA A 57 -4.87 31.79 -1.36
N VAL A 58 -3.91 31.28 -0.58
CA VAL A 58 -3.16 32.09 0.41
C VAL A 58 -2.39 33.21 -0.27
N VAL A 59 -1.69 32.94 -1.38
CA VAL A 59 -1.01 33.97 -2.17
C VAL A 59 -1.98 35.08 -2.59
N PHE A 60 -3.14 34.67 -3.14
CA PHE A 60 -4.14 35.59 -3.64
C PHE A 60 -4.79 36.45 -2.54
N PHE A 61 -5.21 35.84 -1.43
CA PHE A 61 -5.95 36.54 -0.37
C PHE A 61 -5.09 37.51 0.44
N PHE A 62 -3.80 37.22 0.63
CA PHE A 62 -2.93 38.04 1.45
C PHE A 62 -2.17 39.10 0.65
N ASP A 63 -2.41 39.19 -0.67
CA ASP A 63 -1.69 40.05 -1.64
C ASP A 63 -0.16 40.04 -1.41
N LYS A 64 0.32 38.87 -0.95
CA LYS A 64 1.73 38.65 -0.68
C LYS A 64 2.32 38.07 -1.95
N SER A 65 3.25 38.81 -2.53
CA SER A 65 4.35 38.19 -3.26
C SER A 65 5.09 37.28 -2.27
N LEU A 66 4.65 36.02 -2.13
CA LEU A 66 5.45 35.01 -1.43
C LEU A 66 6.82 35.02 -2.10
N GLU A 67 7.85 35.33 -1.32
CA GLU A 67 9.21 35.43 -1.83
C GLU A 67 9.53 34.17 -2.64
N SER A 68 10.18 34.37 -3.80
CA SER A 68 10.44 33.32 -4.80
C SER A 68 10.97 32.02 -4.17
N TRP A 69 11.81 32.11 -3.14
CA TRP A 69 12.35 30.95 -2.43
C TRP A 69 11.30 30.11 -1.69
N MET A 70 10.25 30.71 -1.12
CA MET A 70 9.17 29.95 -0.45
C MET A 70 8.38 29.10 -1.44
N THR A 71 8.14 29.64 -2.65
CA THR A 71 7.50 28.89 -3.74
C THR A 71 8.38 27.72 -4.18
N VAL A 72 9.69 27.96 -4.33
CA VAL A 72 10.66 26.93 -4.71
C VAL A 72 10.73 25.82 -3.67
N VAL A 73 10.81 26.17 -2.37
CA VAL A 73 10.82 25.18 -1.28
C VAL A 73 9.51 24.40 -1.28
N PHE A 74 8.36 25.07 -1.33
CA PHE A 74 7.05 24.41 -1.35
C PHE A 74 6.92 23.41 -2.50
N LEU A 75 7.16 23.85 -3.74
CA LEU A 75 7.11 22.98 -4.91
C LEU A 75 8.13 21.84 -4.83
N GLY A 76 9.36 22.13 -4.37
CA GLY A 76 10.38 21.12 -4.17
C GLY A 76 9.96 20.02 -3.20
N THR A 77 9.33 20.39 -2.07
CA THR A 77 8.80 19.40 -1.12
C THR A 77 7.66 18.58 -1.70
N LEU A 78 6.78 19.17 -2.51
CA LEU A 78 5.71 18.44 -3.17
C LEU A 78 6.24 17.45 -4.21
N ILE A 79 7.21 17.87 -5.03
CA ILE A 79 7.84 16.99 -6.03
C ILE A 79 8.50 15.80 -5.34
N PHE A 80 9.30 16.07 -4.28
CA PHE A 80 9.95 15.01 -3.51
C PHE A 80 8.93 14.06 -2.87
N ALA A 81 7.84 14.58 -2.31
CA ALA A 81 6.78 13.76 -1.72
C ALA A 81 6.08 12.88 -2.77
N VAL A 82 5.77 13.43 -3.95
CA VAL A 82 5.16 12.67 -5.05
C VAL A 82 6.09 11.56 -5.53
N ASP A 83 7.36 11.88 -5.77
CA ASP A 83 8.35 10.92 -6.25
C ASP A 83 8.52 9.75 -5.29
N HIS A 84 8.71 10.05 -4.00
CA HIS A 84 8.83 9.02 -2.97
C HIS A 84 7.59 8.11 -2.89
N LYS A 85 6.39 8.69 -3.01
CA LYS A 85 5.13 7.93 -2.99
C LYS A 85 4.93 7.09 -4.27
N ASN A 86 5.43 7.55 -5.41
CA ASN A 86 5.40 6.81 -6.67
C ASN A 86 6.33 5.59 -6.65
N ILE A 87 7.53 5.73 -6.07
CA ILE A 87 8.45 4.60 -5.85
C ILE A 87 7.77 3.54 -4.96
N GLN A 88 7.21 3.95 -3.81
CA GLN A 88 6.47 3.04 -2.92
C GLN A 88 5.31 2.33 -3.63
N ARG A 89 4.55 3.06 -4.46
CA ARG A 89 3.46 2.47 -5.24
C ARG A 89 3.98 1.41 -6.22
N THR A 90 5.10 1.67 -6.88
CA THR A 90 5.70 0.76 -7.86
C THR A 90 6.22 -0.51 -7.18
N GLU A 91 6.87 -0.39 -6.03
CA GLU A 91 7.32 -1.54 -5.23
C GLU A 91 6.15 -2.41 -4.76
N LEU A 92 5.08 -1.79 -4.25
CA LEU A 92 3.88 -2.51 -3.81
C LEU A 92 3.15 -3.18 -4.97
N LEU A 93 3.10 -2.56 -6.15
CA LEU A 93 2.53 -3.19 -7.34
C LEU A 93 3.36 -4.40 -7.79
N LYS A 94 4.69 -4.32 -7.70
CA LYS A 94 5.59 -5.44 -8.01
C LYS A 94 5.40 -6.58 -7.03
N GLU A 95 5.30 -6.29 -5.73
CA GLU A 95 5.02 -7.29 -4.69
C GLU A 95 3.63 -7.93 -4.90
N LEU A 96 2.59 -7.13 -5.19
CA LEU A 96 1.26 -7.62 -5.49
C LEU A 96 1.24 -8.54 -6.72
N PHE A 97 1.98 -8.17 -7.77
CA PHE A 97 2.06 -8.96 -8.99
C PHE A 97 2.77 -10.29 -8.74
N GLN A 98 3.87 -10.31 -7.99
CA GLN A 98 4.56 -11.54 -7.61
C GLN A 98 3.67 -12.45 -6.76
N LEU A 99 2.91 -11.89 -5.81
CA LEU A 99 2.01 -12.67 -4.95
C LEU A 99 0.80 -13.25 -5.70
N LYS A 100 0.25 -12.53 -6.69
CA LYS A 100 -0.93 -12.99 -7.45
C LYS A 100 -0.59 -13.85 -8.68
N TYR A 101 0.53 -13.58 -9.34
CA TYR A 101 0.84 -14.13 -10.67
C TYR A 101 2.22 -14.79 -10.78
N GLY A 102 3.08 -14.68 -9.76
CA GLY A 102 4.43 -15.25 -9.78
C GLY A 102 4.51 -16.77 -9.56
N LYS A 103 3.47 -17.52 -9.97
CA LYS A 103 3.52 -18.99 -10.05
C LYS A 103 4.42 -19.44 -11.19
#